data_AF-A0A2N2M6E2-F1
#
_entry.id   AF-A0A2N2M6E2-F1
#
_cell.length_a   1.000
_cell.length_b   1.000
_cell.length_c   1.000
_cell.angle_alpha   90.00
_cell.angle_beta   90.00
_cell.angle_gamma   90.00
#
_symmetry.space_group_name_H-M   'P 1'
#
loop_
_entity.id
_entity.type
_entity.pdbx_description
1 polymer ?
#
loop_
_entity_poly.entity_id
_entity_poly.type
_entity_poly.pdbx_seq_one_letter_code
_entity_poly.pdbx_strand_id
1 'polypeptide(L)'
;MPLQFTFTDRTTCIIEHERGKYVCPLQFPALTRRACPVRHRNGKRGGCTAVMPTSIGARLRYTLDRDSELYKSLYRQRTAVERINSQAVALGIERPHLRNGRAIANQNTLIYVLINLRFLQRLREGCTEND
;
A
#
# COMPACT_ATOMS: atom_id res chain seq x y z
N MET A 1 -18.77 -6.59 -10.26
CA MET A 1 -18.45 -7.79 -11.07
C MET A 1 -18.61 -9.00 -10.16
N PRO A 2 -19.43 -10.02 -10.49
CA PRO A 2 -19.57 -11.22 -9.67
C PRO A 2 -18.27 -12.01 -9.57
N LEU A 3 -18.07 -12.66 -8.42
CA LEU A 3 -16.97 -13.60 -8.19
C LEU A 3 -17.29 -14.93 -8.89
N GLN A 4 -16.39 -15.40 -9.75
CA GLN A 4 -16.52 -16.68 -10.44
C GLN A 4 -15.94 -17.83 -9.61
N PHE A 5 -14.72 -17.65 -9.07
CA PHE A 5 -14.06 -18.58 -8.17
C PHE A 5 -12.89 -17.88 -7.45
N THR A 6 -12.38 -18.51 -6.39
CA THR A 6 -11.13 -18.12 -5.72
C THR A 6 -10.03 -19.15 -5.97
N PHE A 7 -8.78 -18.73 -5.82
CA PHE A 7 -7.61 -19.61 -5.87
C PHE A 7 -6.47 -19.05 -5.02
N THR A 8 -5.58 -19.92 -4.54
CA THR A 8 -4.35 -19.50 -3.86
C THR A 8 -3.29 -19.11 -4.88
N ASP A 9 -2.83 -17.87 -4.83
CA ASP A 9 -1.73 -17.37 -5.65
C ASP A 9 -0.40 -17.64 -4.94
N ARG A 10 0.46 -18.39 -5.63
CA ARG A 10 1.82 -18.73 -5.19
C ARG A 10 2.90 -18.22 -6.13
N THR A 11 2.51 -17.51 -7.20
CA THR A 11 3.42 -17.18 -8.31
C THR A 11 3.67 -15.70 -8.47
N THR A 12 2.74 -14.84 -8.03
CA THR A 12 2.88 -13.38 -8.24
C THR A 12 3.43 -12.62 -7.04
N CYS A 13 3.44 -13.20 -5.84
CA CYS A 13 3.90 -12.54 -4.62
C CYS A 13 4.70 -13.51 -3.73
N ILE A 14 5.58 -12.95 -2.90
CA ILE A 14 6.39 -13.69 -1.91
C ILE A 14 5.50 -14.37 -0.86
N ILE A 15 4.39 -13.72 -0.50
CA ILE A 15 3.45 -14.23 0.51
C ILE A 15 2.26 -14.85 -0.23
N GLU A 16 2.03 -16.14 0.03
CA GLU A 16 0.86 -16.85 -0.47
C GLU A 16 -0.42 -16.17 0.01
N HIS A 17 -1.36 -15.95 -0.90
CA HIS A 17 -2.64 -15.34 -0.55
C HIS A 17 -3.74 -15.76 -1.52
N GLU A 18 -4.98 -15.68 -1.07
CA GLU A 18 -6.15 -15.96 -1.91
C GLU A 18 -6.44 -14.78 -2.85
N ARG A 19 -6.81 -15.11 -4.09
CA ARG A 19 -7.31 -14.18 -5.10
C ARG A 19 -8.66 -14.62 -5.62
N GLY A 20 -9.51 -13.65 -5.92
CA GLY A 20 -10.80 -13.85 -6.55
C GLY A 20 -10.73 -13.48 -8.03
N LYS A 21 -11.28 -14.35 -8.89
CA LYS A 21 -11.53 -14.03 -10.29
C LYS A 21 -12.94 -13.48 -10.43
N TYR A 22 -13.04 -12.21 -10.79
CA TYR A 22 -14.28 -11.51 -11.03
C TYR A 22 -14.53 -11.39 -12.52
N VAL A 23 -15.78 -11.59 -12.94
CA VAL A 23 -16.18 -11.62 -14.35
C VAL A 23 -17.33 -10.66 -14.63
N CYS A 24 -17.65 -10.44 -15.90
CA CYS A 24 -18.66 -9.49 -16.31
C CYS A 24 -20.06 -9.90 -15.79
N PRO A 25 -20.80 -8.99 -15.10
CA PRO A 25 -22.15 -9.28 -14.61
C PRO A 25 -23.14 -9.63 -15.73
N LEU A 26 -22.90 -9.19 -16.96
CA LEU A 26 -23.78 -9.45 -18.10
C LEU A 26 -23.58 -10.84 -18.73
N GLN A 27 -22.51 -11.54 -18.31
CA GLN A 27 -22.08 -12.83 -18.88
C GLN A 27 -22.17 -13.96 -17.85
N PHE A 28 -22.18 -13.64 -16.54
CA PHE A 28 -22.18 -14.61 -15.46
C PHE A 28 -23.14 -14.15 -14.33
N PRO A 29 -23.90 -15.07 -13.72
CA PRO A 29 -23.91 -16.53 -13.94
C PRO A 29 -24.67 -16.96 -15.20
N ALA A 30 -25.54 -16.10 -15.74
CA ALA A 30 -26.27 -16.34 -16.98
C ALA A 30 -26.11 -15.16 -17.93
N LEU A 31 -26.09 -15.44 -19.23
CA LEU A 31 -25.95 -14.43 -20.28
C LEU A 31 -27.21 -13.56 -20.35
N THR A 32 -27.08 -12.27 -20.04
CA THR A 32 -28.20 -11.31 -20.07
C THR A 32 -28.50 -10.77 -21.49
N ARG A 33 -27.88 -11.33 -22.53
CA ARG A 33 -28.03 -11.02 -23.99
C ARG A 33 -28.03 -9.54 -24.41
N ARG A 34 -27.51 -8.63 -23.58
CA ARG A 34 -27.38 -7.20 -23.90
C ARG A 34 -25.96 -6.89 -24.36
N ALA A 35 -25.84 -6.09 -25.42
CA ALA A 35 -24.56 -5.48 -25.79
C ALA A 35 -24.02 -4.68 -24.59
N CYS A 36 -22.69 -4.65 -24.43
CA CYS A 36 -22.09 -3.91 -23.33
C CYS A 36 -22.47 -2.42 -23.42
N PRO A 37 -23.08 -1.82 -22.38
CA PRO A 37 -23.62 -0.45 -22.43
C PRO A 37 -22.53 0.58 -22.69
N VAL A 38 -21.32 0.34 -22.18
CA VAL A 38 -20.14 1.20 -22.37
C VAL A 38 -19.30 0.79 -23.59
N ARG A 39 -19.80 -0.13 -24.43
CA ARG A 39 -19.11 -0.66 -25.64
C ARG A 39 -17.66 -1.09 -25.37
N HIS A 40 -17.41 -1.67 -24.20
CA HIS A 40 -16.06 -2.07 -23.81
C HIS A 40 -15.48 -3.11 -24.79
N ARG A 41 -14.21 -2.97 -25.16
CA ARG A 41 -13.52 -3.82 -26.15
C ARG A 41 -13.62 -5.32 -25.86
N ASN A 42 -13.60 -5.70 -24.57
CA ASN A 42 -13.70 -7.10 -24.14
C ASN A 42 -15.13 -7.66 -24.21
N GLY A 43 -16.15 -6.82 -24.47
CA GLY A 43 -17.54 -7.28 -24.58
C GLY A 43 -17.74 -8.34 -25.65
N LYS A 44 -17.01 -8.26 -26.77
CA LYS A 44 -17.00 -9.27 -27.84
C LYS A 44 -16.24 -10.55 -27.49
N ARG A 45 -15.41 -10.53 -26.43
CA ARG A 45 -14.53 -11.63 -25.99
C ARG A 45 -15.04 -12.30 -24.70
N GLY A 46 -16.36 -12.31 -24.46
CA GLY A 46 -16.93 -12.88 -23.24
C GLY A 46 -16.95 -11.95 -22.02
N GLY A 47 -16.72 -10.66 -22.21
CA GLY A 47 -16.87 -9.63 -21.17
C GLY A 47 -15.57 -9.27 -20.43
N CYS A 48 -15.66 -8.33 -19.50
CA CYS A 48 -14.53 -7.92 -18.66
C CYS A 48 -14.21 -8.96 -17.60
N THR A 49 -12.92 -9.11 -17.28
CA THR A 49 -12.44 -9.96 -16.19
C THR A 49 -11.44 -9.17 -15.33
N ALA A 50 -11.41 -9.47 -14.04
CA ALA A 50 -10.47 -8.87 -13.09
C ALA A 50 -10.04 -9.94 -12.07
N VAL A 51 -8.77 -9.97 -11.71
CA VAL A 51 -8.24 -10.88 -10.68
C VAL A 51 -7.59 -10.05 -9.59
N MET A 52 -8.13 -10.13 -8.39
CA MET A 52 -7.72 -9.29 -7.27
C MET A 52 -7.61 -10.10 -5.97
N PRO A 53 -6.59 -9.83 -5.14
CA PRO A 53 -6.48 -10.40 -3.80
C PRO A 53 -7.74 -10.19 -2.95
N THR A 54 -8.15 -11.23 -2.23
CA THR A 54 -9.35 -11.23 -1.37
C THR A 54 -9.03 -11.05 0.12
N SER A 55 -7.73 -11.06 0.47
CA SER A 55 -7.28 -10.87 1.85
C SER A 55 -7.82 -9.56 2.45
N ILE A 56 -8.03 -9.56 3.76
CA ILE A 56 -8.59 -8.40 4.48
C ILE A 56 -7.81 -7.13 4.17
N GLY A 57 -6.47 -7.20 4.22
CA GLY A 57 -5.60 -6.05 3.94
C GLY A 57 -5.73 -5.52 2.50
N ALA A 58 -5.90 -6.41 1.51
CA ALA A 58 -6.11 -5.99 0.14
C ALA A 58 -7.50 -5.37 -0.06
N ARG A 59 -8.53 -6.00 0.52
CA ARG A 59 -9.90 -5.48 0.48
C ARG A 59 -9.99 -4.07 1.06
N LEU A 60 -9.36 -3.83 2.21
CA LEU A 60 -9.26 -2.49 2.81
C LEU A 60 -8.71 -1.47 1.80
N ARG A 61 -7.61 -1.79 1.09
CA ARG A 61 -7.01 -0.88 0.10
C ARG A 61 -7.95 -0.53 -1.05
N TYR A 62 -8.80 -1.46 -1.46
CA TYR A 62 -9.78 -1.26 -2.54
C TYR A 62 -11.01 -0.47 -2.06
N THR A 63 -11.39 -0.62 -0.79
CA THR A 63 -12.56 0.06 -0.22
C THR A 63 -12.25 1.42 0.39
N LEU A 64 -10.98 1.82 0.46
CA LEU A 64 -10.59 3.15 0.92
C LEU A 64 -11.14 4.23 -0.01
N ASP A 65 -11.97 5.10 0.55
CA ASP A 65 -12.40 6.35 -0.08
C ASP A 65 -11.24 7.35 -0.04
N ARG A 66 -10.55 7.47 -1.18
CA ARG A 66 -9.40 8.37 -1.35
C ARG A 66 -9.81 9.83 -1.57
N ASP A 67 -11.08 10.08 -1.86
CA ASP A 67 -11.60 11.41 -2.10
C ASP A 67 -12.14 12.07 -0.82
N SER A 68 -12.43 11.26 0.21
CA SER A 68 -12.84 11.76 1.52
C SER A 68 -11.84 12.75 2.14
N GLU A 69 -12.35 13.77 2.82
CA GLU A 69 -11.52 14.76 3.51
C GLU A 69 -10.71 14.11 4.65
N LEU A 70 -11.30 13.12 5.34
CA LEU A 70 -10.61 12.37 6.38
C LEU A 70 -9.40 11.60 5.83
N TYR A 71 -9.54 10.96 4.66
CA TYR A 71 -8.40 10.29 4.03
C TYR A 71 -7.32 11.29 3.67
N LYS A 72 -7.69 12.41 3.04
CA LYS A 72 -6.74 13.44 2.63
C LYS A 72 -6.02 14.06 3.82
N SER A 73 -6.71 14.36 4.92
CA SER A 73 -6.11 14.93 6.13
C SER A 73 -5.12 13.98 6.79
N LEU A 74 -5.45 12.68 6.89
CA LEU A 74 -4.52 11.66 7.38
C LEU A 74 -3.36 11.42 6.42
N TYR A 75 -3.61 11.38 5.11
CA TYR A 75 -2.59 11.15 4.10
C TYR A 75 -1.55 12.28 4.06
N ARG A 76 -1.97 13.53 4.30
CA ARG A 76 -1.04 14.68 4.43
C ARG A 76 -0.01 14.50 5.55
N GLN A 77 -0.30 13.71 6.58
CA GLN A 77 0.66 13.44 7.66
C GLN A 77 1.84 12.56 7.21
N ARG A 78 1.77 11.94 6.03
CA ARG A 78 2.87 11.14 5.46
C ARG A 78 4.17 11.93 5.35
N THR A 79 4.10 13.24 5.14
CA THR A 79 5.29 14.10 5.06
C THR A 79 6.15 14.02 6.34
N ALA A 80 5.56 13.76 7.51
CA ALA A 80 6.31 13.54 8.74
C ALA A 80 7.23 12.30 8.65
N VAL A 81 6.74 11.21 8.06
CA VAL A 81 7.53 9.99 7.82
C VAL A 81 8.65 10.27 6.82
N GLU A 82 8.38 11.05 5.77
CA GLU A 82 9.38 11.43 4.78
C GLU A 82 10.50 12.27 5.40
N ARG A 83 10.18 13.20 6.30
CA ARG A 83 11.18 13.98 7.07
C ARG A 83 12.05 13.09 7.95
N ILE A 84 11.47 12.09 8.63
CA ILE A 84 12.23 11.12 9.44
C ILE A 84 13.16 10.31 8.55
N ASN A 85 12.68 9.84 7.39
CA ASN A 85 13.50 9.11 6.42
C ASN A 85 14.65 9.99 5.90
N SER A 86 14.40 11.25 5.55
CA SER A 86 15.46 12.19 5.13
C SER A 86 16.53 12.38 6.21
N GLN A 87 16.14 12.48 7.49
CA GLN A 87 17.10 12.53 8.60
C GLN A 87 17.91 11.24 8.74
N ALA A 88 17.27 10.08 8.57
CA ALA A 88 17.95 8.79 8.63
C ALA A 88 18.93 8.61 7.45
N VAL A 89 18.56 9.05 6.24
CA VAL A 89 19.44 9.09 5.06
C VAL A 89 20.64 9.99 5.31
N ALA A 90 20.44 11.19 5.88
CA ALA A 90 21.53 12.10 6.25
C ALA A 90 22.48 11.50 7.32
N LEU A 91 21.96 10.58 8.16
CA LEU A 91 22.75 9.80 9.12
C LEU A 91 23.36 8.52 8.52
N GLY A 92 23.22 8.29 7.22
CA GLY A 92 23.90 7.23 6.47
C GLY A 92 23.22 5.85 6.52
N ILE A 93 21.92 5.78 6.83
CA ILE A 93 21.19 4.50 6.94
C ILE A 93 21.24 3.63 5.67
N GLU A 94 21.35 4.24 4.48
CA GLU A 94 21.33 3.53 3.19
C GLU A 94 22.68 2.88 2.81
N ARG A 95 23.79 3.37 3.39
CA ARG A 95 25.15 2.91 3.07
C ARG A 95 25.90 2.54 4.35
N PRO A 96 25.48 1.49 5.07
CA PRO A 96 26.15 1.08 6.29
C PRO A 96 27.53 0.50 5.95
N HIS A 97 28.60 1.07 6.53
CA HIS A 97 29.96 0.53 6.44
C HIS A 97 30.20 -0.63 7.42
N LEU A 98 29.20 -1.51 7.57
CA LEU A 98 29.21 -2.68 8.45
C LEU A 98 28.93 -3.94 7.64
N ARG A 99 29.62 -5.03 7.96
CA ARG A 99 29.52 -6.30 7.21
C ARG A 99 28.55 -7.33 7.82
N ASN A 100 28.05 -7.08 9.03
CA ASN A 100 27.18 -8.01 9.76
C ASN A 100 25.76 -7.43 9.85
N GLY A 101 24.75 -8.20 9.43
CA GLY A 101 23.34 -7.80 9.48
C GLY A 101 22.87 -7.37 10.88
N ARG A 102 23.34 -8.01 11.95
CA ARG A 102 23.01 -7.62 13.32
C ARG A 102 23.66 -6.28 13.70
N ALA A 103 24.88 -6.02 13.24
CA ALA A 103 25.54 -4.74 13.45
C ALA A 103 24.84 -3.61 12.69
N ILE A 104 24.42 -3.87 11.45
CA ILE A 104 23.59 -2.94 10.64
C ILE A 104 22.27 -2.65 11.35
N ALA A 105 21.56 -3.68 11.83
CA ALA A 105 20.31 -3.49 12.56
C ALA A 105 20.50 -2.64 13.82
N ASN A 106 21.56 -2.89 14.60
CA ASN A 106 21.89 -2.08 15.77
C ASN A 106 22.21 -0.62 15.39
N GLN A 107 22.98 -0.39 14.31
CA GLN A 107 23.25 0.97 13.80
C GLN A 107 21.95 1.68 13.41
N ASN A 108 21.04 1.00 12.72
CA ASN A 108 19.74 1.56 12.33
C ASN A 108 18.92 1.94 13.57
N THR A 109 18.90 1.10 14.61
CA THR A 109 18.25 1.42 15.89
C THR A 109 18.84 2.69 16.51
N LEU A 110 20.17 2.82 16.56
CA LEU A 110 20.83 4.02 17.10
C LEU A 110 20.50 5.29 16.30
N ILE A 111 20.42 5.19 14.96
CA ILE A 111 19.97 6.29 14.09
C ILE A 111 18.58 6.78 14.52
N TYR A 112 17.62 5.88 14.69
CA TYR A 112 16.25 6.25 15.10
C TYR A 112 16.19 6.77 16.54
N VAL A 113 16.96 6.20 17.47
CA VAL A 113 17.07 6.74 18.83
C VAL A 113 17.58 8.18 18.80
N LEU A 114 18.62 8.47 18.01
CA LEU A 114 19.16 9.82 17.87
C LEU A 114 18.14 10.80 17.28
N ILE A 115 17.39 10.40 16.25
CA ILE A 115 16.32 11.22 15.66
C ILE A 115 15.26 11.56 16.72
N ASN A 116 14.83 10.58 17.51
CA ASN A 116 13.86 10.79 18.59
C ASN A 116 14.40 11.71 19.69
N LEU A 117 15.68 11.57 20.06
CA LEU A 117 16.31 12.45 21.04
C LEU A 117 16.43 13.89 20.54
N ARG A 118 16.77 14.10 19.26
CA ARG A 118 16.78 15.43 18.63
C ARG A 118 15.38 16.05 18.59
N PHE A 119 14.35 15.25 18.33
CA PHE A 119 12.97 15.71 18.40
C PHE A 119 12.57 16.11 19.83
N LEU A 120 12.88 15.29 20.82
CA LEU A 120 12.63 15.61 22.24
C LEU A 120 13.36 16.87 22.68
N GLN A 121 14.59 17.08 22.20
CA GLN A 121 15.35 18.30 22.45
C GLN A 121 14.62 19.54 21.90
N ARG A 122 14.19 19.52 20.63
CA ARG A 122 13.43 20.63 20.03
C ARG A 122 12.14 20.94 20.80
N LEU A 123 11.42 19.91 21.26
CA LEU A 123 10.22 20.09 22.08
C LEU A 123 10.53 20.78 23.42
N ARG A 124 11.66 20.45 24.06
CA ARG A 124 12.10 21.09 25.30
C ARG A 124 12.56 22.54 25.09
N GLU A 125 13.10 22.84 23.92
CA GLU A 125 13.50 24.19 23.50
C GLU A 125 12.31 25.06 23.05
N GLY A 126 11.11 24.49 22.96
CA GLY A 126 9.90 25.19 22.56
C GLY A 126 9.74 25.38 21.05
N CYS A 127 10.63 24.79 20.24
CA CYS A 127 10.50 24.80 18.79
C CYS A 127 9.31 23.93 18.37
N THR A 128 8.41 24.53 17.60
CA THR A 128 7.28 23.83 16.97
C THR A 128 7.66 23.32 15.59
N GLU A 129 6.84 22.45 14.98
CA GLU A 129 7.14 21.82 13.69
C GLU A 129 7.29 22.81 12.50
N ASN A 130 6.95 24.09 12.72
CA ASN A 130 7.01 25.16 11.72
C ASN A 130 8.18 26.15 11.91
N ASP A 131 9.00 25.97 12.94
CA ASP A 131 10.23 26.76 13.19
C ASP A 131 11.46 26.10 12.55
#